data_AF-A0A9D7UAV4-F1
#
_entry.id   AF-A0A9D7UAV4-F1
#
_cell.length_a   1.000
_cell.length_b   1.000
_cell.length_c   1.000
_cell.angle_alpha   90.00
_cell.angle_beta   90.00
_cell.angle_gamma   90.00
#
_symmetry.space_group_name_H-M   'P 1'
#
loop_
_entity.id
_entity.type
_entity.pdbx_description
1 polymer ?
#
loop_
_entity_poly.entity_id
_entity_poly.type
_entity_poly.pdbx_seq_one_letter_code
_entity_poly.pdbx_strand_id
1 'polypeptide(L)'
;MKREFLIEEQKDLYIYLQTKSLASKLYKYENRDSYVYEFEKYTYVLERYEEFNKLVLIGKKNMVLNDIIGNLKEITNDIRYTKEYLVLFGNPKNYEFDEKEIFKKCDNDELEELNLFLKNGMNSAKVFRVILYKLNKNFTLKYEQYTKLEIKYIVLEKIHKKIMEVLKYSKNIFDQQIIDKITEDFENLHLLLDNREIFEKYTLNFQIFIHEESFYNKDDANKPIYFFKNRANLFRLAEDKNEKFNK
;
A
#
# COMPACT_ATOMS: atom_id res chain seq x y z
N MET A 1 18.71 -6.50 21.74
CA MET A 1 18.13 -6.17 20.42
C MET A 1 16.88 -7.01 20.22
N LYS A 2 15.85 -6.42 19.62
CA LYS A 2 14.58 -7.08 19.30
C LYS A 2 14.52 -7.30 17.78
N ARG A 3 14.23 -8.52 17.35
CA ARG A 3 13.88 -8.84 15.95
C ARG A 3 12.52 -9.51 15.93
N GLU A 4 11.74 -9.27 14.90
CA GLU A 4 10.39 -9.80 14.77
C GLU A 4 10.25 -10.54 13.44
N PHE A 5 9.58 -11.69 13.44
CA PHE A 5 9.43 -12.54 12.28
C PHE A 5 7.98 -13.01 12.12
N LEU A 6 7.49 -13.04 10.89
CA LEU A 6 6.19 -13.62 10.57
C LEU A 6 6.32 -15.13 10.40
N ILE A 7 5.39 -15.89 10.98
CA ILE A 7 5.37 -17.35 10.91
C ILE A 7 4.21 -17.78 10.01
N GLU A 8 4.56 -18.36 8.86
CA GLU A 8 3.59 -18.96 7.94
C GLU A 8 3.56 -20.47 8.10
N GLU A 9 4.73 -21.12 8.10
CA GLU A 9 4.90 -22.53 8.38
C GLU A 9 5.34 -22.77 9.83
N GLN A 10 4.69 -23.73 10.46
CA GLN A 10 4.66 -23.83 11.91
C GLN A 10 5.44 -25.04 12.45
N LYS A 11 5.45 -26.16 11.71
CA LYS A 11 5.82 -27.46 12.29
C LYS A 11 7.27 -27.52 12.76
N ASP A 12 8.21 -27.20 11.88
CA ASP A 12 9.64 -27.31 12.20
C ASP A 12 10.09 -26.26 13.20
N LEU A 13 9.48 -25.07 13.15
CA LEU A 13 9.68 -24.02 14.14
C LEU A 13 9.24 -24.47 15.54
N TYR A 14 8.06 -25.08 15.67
CA TYR A 14 7.58 -25.57 16.96
C TYR A 14 8.48 -26.67 17.52
N ILE A 15 8.89 -27.62 16.69
CA ILE A 15 9.81 -28.69 17.10
C ILE A 15 11.13 -28.07 17.56
N TYR A 16 11.69 -27.13 16.82
CA TYR A 16 12.92 -26.43 17.20
C TYR A 16 12.77 -25.71 18.54
N LEU A 17 11.73 -24.89 18.71
CA LEU A 17 11.51 -24.12 19.94
C LEU A 17 11.33 -25.04 21.14
N GLN A 18 10.53 -26.11 21.03
CA GLN A 18 10.29 -27.04 22.13
C GLN A 18 11.51 -27.89 22.50
N THR A 19 12.26 -28.37 21.51
CA THR A 19 13.38 -29.30 21.74
C THR A 19 14.69 -28.60 22.12
N LYS A 20 14.84 -27.32 21.76
CA LYS A 20 16.07 -26.56 22.01
C LYS A 20 15.95 -25.53 23.12
N SER A 21 14.74 -25.16 23.55
CA SER A 21 14.57 -24.28 24.70
C SER A 21 14.94 -24.97 26.00
N LEU A 22 15.55 -24.22 26.92
CA LEU A 22 15.81 -24.63 28.30
C LEU A 22 14.52 -24.67 29.12
N ALA A 23 13.60 -23.74 28.83
CA ALA A 23 12.31 -23.62 29.49
C ALA A 23 11.27 -23.02 28.55
N SER A 24 10.00 -23.30 28.81
CA SER A 24 8.88 -22.68 28.11
C SER A 24 7.78 -22.25 29.08
N LYS A 25 7.12 -21.12 28.79
CA LYS A 25 6.02 -20.57 29.61
C LYS A 25 4.94 -19.92 28.75
N LEU A 26 3.68 -20.21 29.06
CA LEU A 26 2.51 -19.62 28.40
C LEU A 26 1.98 -18.42 29.19
N TYR A 27 1.72 -17.33 28.48
CA TYR A 27 1.01 -16.14 28.94
C TYR A 27 -0.24 -15.95 28.08
N LYS A 28 -1.41 -15.91 28.70
CA LYS A 28 -2.69 -15.70 28.01
C LYS A 28 -3.07 -14.22 28.05
N TYR A 29 -3.51 -13.68 26.93
CA TYR A 29 -4.06 -12.33 26.79
C TYR A 29 -5.42 -12.41 26.11
N GLU A 30 -6.19 -11.32 26.21
CA GLU A 30 -7.53 -11.23 25.61
C GLU A 30 -7.52 -11.49 24.09
N ASN A 31 -6.49 -11.01 23.38
CA ASN A 31 -6.43 -11.04 21.93
C ASN A 31 -5.33 -11.96 21.35
N ARG A 32 -4.57 -12.66 22.20
CA ARG A 32 -3.50 -13.56 21.79
C ARG A 32 -2.98 -14.44 22.93
N ASP A 33 -2.34 -15.53 22.57
CA ASP A 33 -1.49 -16.30 23.47
C ASP A 33 -0.01 -15.99 23.19
N SER A 34 0.83 -15.98 24.22
CA SER A 34 2.27 -15.77 24.08
C SER A 34 3.05 -16.87 24.78
N TYR A 35 3.86 -17.59 24.02
CA TYR A 35 4.76 -18.62 24.52
C TYR A 35 6.18 -18.07 24.56
N VAL A 36 6.77 -18.04 25.75
CA VAL A 36 8.15 -17.62 25.97
C VAL A 36 9.02 -18.86 26.03
N TYR A 37 10.04 -18.92 25.17
CA TYR A 37 11.04 -19.98 25.10
C TYR A 37 12.41 -19.41 25.47
N GLU A 38 13.00 -19.93 26.54
CA GLU A 38 14.29 -19.47 27.06
C GLU A 38 15.44 -20.28 26.45
N PHE A 39 16.48 -19.58 26.02
CA PHE A 39 17.75 -20.15 25.56
C PHE A 39 18.88 -19.49 26.36
N GLU A 40 20.08 -20.10 26.39
CA GLU A 40 21.19 -19.63 27.23
C GLU A 40 21.53 -18.13 27.07
N LYS A 41 21.36 -17.58 25.86
CA LYS A 41 21.82 -16.23 25.51
C LYS A 41 20.73 -15.33 24.93
N TYR A 42 19.52 -15.83 24.81
CA TYR A 42 18.42 -15.15 24.13
C TYR A 42 17.07 -15.78 24.47
N THR A 43 16.01 -15.08 24.11
CA THR A 43 14.64 -15.53 24.34
C THR A 43 13.85 -15.39 23.05
N TYR A 44 13.05 -16.41 22.74
CA TYR A 44 12.02 -16.30 21.72
C TYR A 44 10.66 -16.13 22.39
N VAL A 45 9.87 -15.17 21.93
CA VAL A 45 8.47 -15.02 22.31
C VAL A 45 7.62 -15.27 21.08
N LEU A 46 6.88 -16.37 21.09
CA LEU A 46 5.91 -16.68 20.05
C LEU A 46 4.55 -16.10 20.45
N GLU A 47 4.08 -15.12 19.70
CA GLU A 47 2.74 -14.55 19.82
C GLU A 47 1.80 -15.22 18.81
N ARG A 48 0.72 -15.84 19.29
CA ARG A 48 -0.31 -16.49 18.47
C ARG A 48 -1.57 -15.64 18.44
N TYR A 49 -1.87 -15.10 17.26
CA TYR A 49 -3.11 -14.40 16.97
C TYR A 49 -4.07 -15.35 16.23
N GLU A 50 -5.35 -14.99 16.14
CA GLU A 50 -6.37 -15.81 15.47
C GLU A 50 -6.01 -16.13 14.00
N GLU A 51 -5.41 -15.17 13.29
CA GLU A 51 -5.16 -15.29 11.84
C GLU A 51 -3.67 -15.34 11.46
N PHE A 52 -2.75 -15.17 12.40
CA PHE A 52 -1.31 -15.25 12.13
C PHE A 52 -0.49 -15.48 13.40
N ASN A 53 0.76 -15.88 13.23
CA ASN A 53 1.70 -16.04 14.33
C ASN A 53 2.94 -15.16 14.11
N LYS A 54 3.48 -14.63 15.19
CA LYS A 54 4.68 -13.78 15.18
C LYS A 54 5.72 -14.32 16.15
N LEU A 55 6.97 -14.36 15.73
CA LEU A 55 8.11 -14.67 16.59
C LEU A 55 8.89 -13.41 16.93
N VAL A 56 9.14 -13.18 18.21
CA VAL A 56 9.99 -12.08 18.68
C VAL A 56 11.27 -12.66 19.28
N LEU A 57 12.41 -12.35 18.69
CA LEU A 57 13.72 -12.66 19.22
C LEU A 57 14.23 -11.50 20.08
N ILE A 58 14.59 -11.79 21.33
CA ILE A 58 15.22 -10.87 22.26
C ILE A 58 16.62 -11.40 22.56
N GLY A 59 17.66 -10.74 22.05
CA GLY A 59 19.04 -11.22 22.18
C GLY A 59 20.12 -10.20 21.80
N LYS A 60 21.36 -10.68 21.62
CA LYS A 60 22.50 -9.84 21.17
C LYS A 60 22.36 -9.46 19.68
N LYS A 61 23.00 -8.35 19.28
CA LYS A 61 22.86 -7.76 17.93
C LYS A 61 23.33 -8.69 16.79
N ASN A 62 24.45 -9.39 16.97
CA ASN A 62 25.09 -10.20 15.92
C ASN A 62 24.86 -11.70 16.12
N MET A 63 23.66 -12.10 16.52
CA MET A 63 23.35 -13.52 16.62
C MET A 63 23.19 -14.16 15.25
N VAL A 64 23.89 -15.27 15.04
CA VAL A 64 23.62 -16.18 13.93
C VAL A 64 22.29 -16.88 14.21
N LEU A 65 21.35 -16.74 13.28
CA LEU A 65 20.07 -17.42 13.36
C LEU A 65 20.23 -18.87 12.89
N ASN A 66 19.45 -19.77 13.49
CA ASN A 66 19.23 -21.07 12.90
C ASN A 66 18.46 -20.92 11.58
N ASP A 67 18.74 -21.78 10.59
CA ASP A 67 18.14 -21.71 9.25
C ASP A 67 16.60 -21.67 9.28
N ILE A 68 15.96 -22.40 10.20
CA ILE A 68 14.50 -22.38 10.37
C ILE A 68 13.99 -20.96 10.65
N ILE A 69 14.70 -20.22 11.49
CA ILE A 69 14.37 -18.83 11.84
C ILE A 69 14.84 -17.87 10.74
N GLY A 70 16.02 -18.13 10.16
CA GLY A 70 16.61 -17.33 9.10
C GLY A 70 15.76 -17.30 7.82
N ASN A 71 14.98 -18.35 7.58
CA ASN A 71 14.06 -18.45 6.45
C ASN A 71 12.70 -17.75 6.70
N LEU A 72 12.41 -17.31 7.93
CA LEU A 72 11.19 -16.56 8.22
C LEU A 72 11.28 -15.13 7.69
N LYS A 73 10.14 -14.56 7.28
CA LYS A 73 10.05 -13.15 6.87
C LYS A 73 10.29 -12.25 8.09
N GLU A 74 11.43 -11.55 8.10
CA GLU A 74 11.72 -10.54 9.11
C GLU A 74 10.82 -9.31 8.90
N ILE A 75 10.14 -8.90 9.97
CA ILE A 75 9.21 -7.76 10.05
C ILE A 75 9.65 -6.78 11.15
N THR A 76 10.93 -6.80 11.51
CA THR A 76 11.52 -5.89 12.49
C THR A 76 11.32 -4.43 12.04
N ASN A 77 10.77 -3.59 12.92
CA ASN A 77 10.40 -2.19 12.67
C ASN A 77 9.21 -1.96 11.72
N ASP A 78 8.52 -3.01 11.29
CA ASP A 78 7.29 -2.84 10.54
C ASP A 78 6.16 -2.42 11.49
N ILE A 79 5.78 -1.13 11.40
CA ILE A 79 4.76 -0.52 12.26
C ILE A 79 3.41 -1.24 12.21
N ARG A 80 3.12 -1.97 11.14
CA ARG A 80 1.84 -2.66 10.92
C ARG A 80 1.66 -3.89 11.81
N TYR A 81 2.77 -4.45 12.29
CA TYR A 81 2.78 -5.58 13.22
C TYR A 81 2.94 -5.14 14.69
N THR A 82 2.84 -3.84 14.97
CA THR A 82 2.72 -3.30 16.33
C THR A 82 1.35 -3.63 16.92
N LYS A 83 1.26 -3.67 18.25
CA LYS A 83 0.02 -4.02 18.95
C LYS A 83 -1.11 -3.06 18.57
N GLU A 84 -0.80 -1.76 18.51
CA GLU A 84 -1.72 -0.69 18.18
C GLU A 84 -2.36 -0.89 16.81
N TYR A 85 -1.56 -1.24 15.80
CA TYR A 85 -2.04 -1.45 14.42
C TYR A 85 -2.84 -2.74 14.28
N LEU A 86 -2.38 -3.81 14.90
CA LEU A 86 -3.08 -5.10 14.87
C LEU A 86 -4.45 -5.01 15.55
N VAL A 87 -4.57 -4.23 16.63
CA VAL A 87 -5.86 -3.97 17.30
C VAL A 87 -6.81 -3.16 16.40
N LEU A 88 -6.30 -2.17 15.67
CA LEU A 88 -7.13 -1.31 14.83
C LEU A 88 -7.55 -1.95 13.50
N PHE A 89 -6.65 -2.71 12.87
CA PHE A 89 -6.81 -3.14 11.48
C PHE A 89 -6.74 -4.65 11.27
N GLY A 90 -6.41 -5.43 12.31
CA GLY A 90 -6.22 -6.88 12.20
C GLY A 90 -4.95 -7.25 11.44
N ASN A 91 -4.96 -8.43 10.81
CA ASN A 91 -3.83 -8.97 10.07
C ASN A 91 -3.51 -8.12 8.82
N PRO A 92 -2.25 -7.64 8.64
CA PRO A 92 -1.82 -6.93 7.44
C PRO A 92 -2.11 -7.65 6.13
N LYS A 93 -2.06 -8.99 6.09
CA LYS A 93 -2.40 -9.77 4.88
C LYS A 93 -3.83 -9.52 4.38
N ASN A 94 -4.74 -9.13 5.26
CA ASN A 94 -6.14 -8.90 4.90
C ASN A 94 -6.36 -7.52 4.28
N TYR A 95 -5.41 -6.59 4.43
CA TYR A 95 -5.56 -5.23 3.96
C TYR A 95 -4.39 -4.70 3.16
N GLU A 96 -3.28 -5.41 3.03
CA GLU A 96 -2.15 -5.00 2.20
C GLU A 96 -2.34 -5.44 0.74
N PHE A 97 -1.67 -4.74 -0.17
CA PHE A 97 -1.57 -5.09 -1.57
C PHE A 97 -0.18 -4.74 -2.13
N ASP A 98 0.16 -5.37 -3.26
CA ASP A 98 1.33 -5.03 -4.08
C ASP A 98 0.90 -4.03 -5.18
N GLU A 99 1.52 -2.83 -5.18
CA GLU A 99 1.25 -1.79 -6.17
C GLU A 99 1.56 -2.25 -7.59
N LYS A 100 2.64 -3.02 -7.79
CA LYS A 100 3.08 -3.49 -9.11
C LYS A 100 2.10 -4.51 -9.67
N GLU A 101 1.55 -5.37 -8.83
CA GLU A 101 0.48 -6.28 -9.26
C GLU A 101 -0.78 -5.52 -9.68
N ILE A 102 -1.15 -4.47 -8.94
CA ILE A 102 -2.29 -3.64 -9.32
C ILE A 102 -2.02 -2.87 -10.61
N PHE A 103 -0.83 -2.29 -10.78
CA PHE A 103 -0.45 -1.58 -12.01
C PHE A 103 -0.50 -2.51 -13.23
N LYS A 104 0.02 -3.73 -13.10
CA LYS A 104 -0.09 -4.74 -14.16
C LYS A 104 -1.54 -5.06 -14.53
N LYS A 105 -2.45 -5.16 -13.55
CA LYS A 105 -3.88 -5.35 -13.82
C LYS A 105 -4.48 -4.15 -14.54
N CYS A 106 -4.12 -2.93 -14.13
CA CYS A 106 -4.51 -1.70 -14.83
C CYS A 106 -4.00 -1.65 -16.27
N ASP A 107 -2.84 -2.24 -16.57
CA ASP A 107 -2.26 -2.25 -17.91
C ASP A 107 -2.88 -3.29 -18.84
N ASN A 108 -3.42 -4.38 -18.31
CA ASN A 108 -4.02 -5.47 -19.09
C ASN A 108 -5.51 -5.22 -19.46
N ASP A 109 -5.93 -3.95 -19.54
CA ASP A 109 -7.29 -3.50 -19.89
C ASP A 109 -8.45 -3.98 -18.99
N GLU A 110 -8.16 -4.57 -17.82
CA GLU A 110 -9.15 -4.92 -16.79
C GLU A 110 -9.62 -3.71 -15.95
N LEU A 111 -9.44 -2.48 -16.44
CA LEU A 111 -9.65 -1.24 -15.68
C LEU A 111 -11.09 -1.04 -15.22
N GLU A 112 -12.07 -1.43 -16.04
CA GLU A 112 -13.50 -1.31 -15.71
C GLU A 112 -13.94 -2.31 -14.63
N GLU A 113 -13.25 -3.44 -14.51
CA GLU A 113 -13.54 -4.49 -13.52
C GLU A 113 -12.66 -4.38 -12.26
N LEU A 114 -11.60 -3.57 -12.30
CA LEU A 114 -10.68 -3.39 -11.19
C LEU A 114 -11.34 -2.60 -10.05
N ASN A 115 -12.05 -3.33 -9.20
CA ASN A 115 -12.52 -2.82 -7.93
C ASN A 115 -11.35 -2.78 -6.93
N LEU A 116 -10.84 -1.59 -6.67
CA LEU A 116 -9.83 -1.38 -5.65
C LEU A 116 -10.51 -1.56 -4.28
N PHE A 117 -10.36 -2.73 -3.67
CA PHE A 117 -10.86 -3.01 -2.32
C PHE A 117 -10.01 -2.28 -1.26
N LEU A 118 -10.04 -0.95 -1.27
CA LEU A 118 -9.26 -0.11 -0.40
C LEU A 118 -9.75 -0.24 1.05
N LYS A 119 -8.82 -0.52 1.97
CA LYS A 119 -9.09 -0.71 3.39
C LYS A 119 -8.33 0.33 4.21
N ASN A 120 -8.92 0.70 5.36
CA ASN A 120 -8.39 1.75 6.24
C ASN A 120 -6.96 1.48 6.76
N GLY A 121 -6.55 0.21 6.87
CA GLY A 121 -5.20 -0.17 7.30
C GLY A 121 -4.11 0.01 6.23
N MET A 122 -4.48 0.26 4.97
CA MET A 122 -3.53 0.40 3.86
C MET A 122 -2.62 1.61 4.03
N ASN A 123 -1.36 1.49 3.59
CA ASN A 123 -0.41 2.58 3.53
C ASN A 123 -0.92 3.73 2.63
N SER A 124 -0.88 4.97 3.14
CA SER A 124 -1.45 6.12 2.45
C SER A 124 -0.80 6.37 1.10
N ALA A 125 0.54 6.40 1.01
CA ALA A 125 1.23 6.62 -0.26
C ALA A 125 0.85 5.57 -1.31
N LYS A 126 0.80 4.30 -0.92
CA LYS A 126 0.39 3.21 -1.83
C LYS A 126 -1.02 3.41 -2.37
N VAL A 127 -1.94 3.75 -1.49
CA VAL A 127 -3.34 4.02 -1.87
C VAL A 127 -3.42 5.17 -2.88
N PHE A 128 -2.73 6.28 -2.61
CA PHE A 128 -2.73 7.42 -3.52
C PHE A 128 -2.13 7.07 -4.89
N ARG A 129 -0.99 6.37 -4.92
CA ARG A 129 -0.33 5.96 -6.17
C ARG A 129 -1.24 5.08 -7.01
N VAL A 130 -1.91 4.10 -6.41
CA VAL A 130 -2.86 3.23 -7.12
C VAL A 130 -4.06 3.98 -7.68
N ILE A 131 -4.68 4.86 -6.89
CA ILE A 131 -5.81 5.66 -7.36
C ILE A 131 -5.38 6.55 -8.53
N LEU A 132 -4.26 7.26 -8.37
CA LEU A 132 -3.71 8.14 -9.40
C LEU A 132 -3.34 7.36 -10.66
N TYR A 133 -2.69 6.21 -10.54
CA TYR A 133 -2.33 5.37 -11.67
C TYR A 133 -3.57 4.89 -12.45
N LYS A 134 -4.57 4.34 -11.74
CA LYS A 134 -5.82 3.88 -12.36
C LYS A 134 -6.50 5.03 -13.12
N LEU A 135 -6.67 6.18 -12.47
CA LEU A 135 -7.34 7.33 -13.08
C LEU A 135 -6.56 7.87 -14.29
N ASN A 136 -5.23 7.96 -14.20
CA ASN A 136 -4.41 8.45 -15.32
C ASN A 136 -4.34 7.45 -16.48
N LYS A 137 -4.32 6.15 -16.20
CA LYS A 137 -4.43 5.12 -17.24
C LYS A 137 -5.76 5.26 -17.99
N ASN A 138 -6.87 5.41 -17.26
CA ASN A 138 -8.18 5.68 -17.86
C ASN A 138 -8.16 6.98 -18.68
N PHE A 139 -7.59 8.06 -18.14
CA PHE A 139 -7.44 9.32 -18.87
C PHE A 139 -6.67 9.15 -20.19
N THR A 140 -5.54 8.44 -20.16
CA THR A 140 -4.69 8.19 -21.34
C THR A 140 -5.45 7.39 -22.40
N LEU A 141 -6.18 6.33 -22.01
CA LEU A 141 -7.01 5.56 -22.94
C LEU A 141 -8.14 6.42 -23.54
N LYS A 142 -8.82 7.22 -22.71
CA LYS A 142 -9.87 8.15 -23.20
C LYS A 142 -9.30 9.25 -24.07
N TYR A 143 -8.07 9.68 -23.83
CA TYR A 143 -7.39 10.67 -24.68
C TYR A 143 -7.21 10.11 -26.09
N GLU A 144 -6.71 8.88 -26.22
CA GLU A 144 -6.58 8.23 -27.53
C GLU A 144 -7.94 8.09 -28.24
N GLN A 145 -8.99 7.67 -27.54
CA GLN A 145 -10.35 7.60 -28.09
C GLN A 145 -10.87 8.97 -28.53
N TYR A 146 -10.57 10.03 -27.76
CA TYR A 146 -10.95 11.40 -28.11
C TYR A 146 -10.23 11.89 -29.36
N THR A 147 -8.93 11.62 -29.52
CA THR A 147 -8.19 11.99 -30.75
C THR A 147 -8.72 11.29 -32.00
N LYS A 148 -9.38 10.13 -31.83
CA LYS A 148 -10.09 9.40 -32.89
C LYS A 148 -11.56 9.83 -33.07
N LEU A 149 -12.01 10.83 -32.32
CA LEU A 149 -13.40 11.34 -32.29
C LEU A 149 -14.43 10.30 -31.81
N GLU A 150 -14.01 9.29 -31.06
CA GLU A 150 -14.88 8.19 -30.57
C GLU A 150 -15.64 8.58 -29.29
N ILE A 151 -15.16 9.58 -28.56
CA ILE A 151 -15.78 10.08 -27.32
C ILE A 151 -15.87 11.61 -27.30
N LYS A 152 -16.72 12.13 -26.41
CA LYS A 152 -16.90 13.58 -26.20
C LYS A 152 -15.90 14.13 -25.17
N TYR A 153 -15.48 15.38 -25.35
CA TYR A 153 -14.63 16.14 -24.41
C TYR A 153 -15.10 16.04 -22.94
N ILE A 154 -16.40 16.07 -22.70
CA ILE A 154 -16.99 16.00 -21.35
C ILE A 154 -16.57 14.73 -20.56
N VAL A 155 -16.23 13.64 -21.24
CA VAL A 155 -15.74 12.40 -20.60
C VAL A 155 -14.35 12.64 -20.02
N LEU A 156 -13.44 13.24 -20.79
CA LEU A 156 -12.10 13.61 -20.35
C LEU A 156 -12.13 14.66 -19.24
N GLU A 157 -12.99 15.67 -19.37
CA GLU A 157 -13.14 16.73 -18.37
C GLU A 157 -13.53 16.15 -16.99
N LYS A 158 -14.41 15.13 -16.96
CA LYS A 158 -14.78 14.45 -15.72
C LYS A 158 -13.61 13.71 -15.08
N ILE A 159 -12.83 12.96 -15.88
CA ILE A 159 -11.66 12.22 -15.39
C ILE A 159 -10.57 13.19 -14.91
N HIS A 160 -10.32 14.25 -15.69
CA HIS A 160 -9.39 15.34 -15.35
C HIS A 160 -9.70 15.96 -13.98
N LYS A 161 -10.97 16.33 -13.74
CA LYS A 161 -11.42 16.87 -12.44
C LYS A 161 -11.16 15.89 -11.29
N LYS A 162 -11.40 14.58 -11.49
CA LYS A 162 -11.10 13.56 -10.48
C LYS A 162 -9.60 13.51 -10.16
N ILE A 163 -8.74 13.45 -11.18
CA ILE A 163 -7.28 13.41 -11.00
C ILE A 163 -6.79 14.66 -10.27
N MET A 164 -7.25 15.85 -10.67
CA MET A 164 -6.90 17.11 -10.01
C MET A 164 -7.31 17.14 -8.54
N GLU A 165 -8.48 16.59 -8.19
CA GLU A 165 -8.91 16.48 -6.80
C GLU A 165 -8.04 15.52 -5.99
N VAL A 166 -7.64 14.37 -6.57
CA VAL A 166 -6.71 13.43 -5.92
C VAL A 166 -5.33 14.06 -5.75
N LEU A 167 -4.80 14.76 -6.77
CA LEU A 167 -3.54 15.50 -6.69
C LEU A 167 -3.58 16.54 -5.57
N LYS A 168 -4.68 17.28 -5.43
CA LYS A 168 -4.87 18.23 -4.31
C LYS A 168 -4.74 17.55 -2.94
N TYR A 169 -5.34 16.39 -2.76
CA TYR A 169 -5.22 15.62 -1.51
C TYR A 169 -3.82 15.06 -1.29
N SER A 170 -3.15 14.67 -2.37
CA SER A 170 -1.83 14.04 -2.37
C SER A 170 -0.72 14.98 -1.86
N LYS A 171 -0.92 16.30 -1.89
CA LYS A 171 -0.01 17.31 -1.30
C LYS A 171 0.29 17.08 0.19
N ASN A 172 -0.59 16.41 0.92
CA ASN A 172 -0.34 16.07 2.33
C ASN A 172 0.54 14.82 2.51
N ILE A 173 0.63 14.00 1.47
CA ILE A 173 1.28 12.70 1.47
C ILE A 173 2.65 12.76 0.79
N PHE A 174 2.77 13.58 -0.26
CA PHE A 174 3.98 13.69 -1.06
C PHE A 174 4.58 15.10 -1.05
N ASP A 175 5.80 15.22 -1.54
CA ASP A 175 6.52 16.47 -1.74
C ASP A 175 5.64 17.47 -2.51
N GLN A 176 5.50 18.65 -1.92
CA GLN A 176 4.62 19.69 -2.42
C GLN A 176 5.06 20.17 -3.82
N GLN A 177 6.37 20.34 -4.05
CA GLN A 177 6.91 20.89 -5.30
C GLN A 177 6.64 19.94 -6.47
N ILE A 178 6.75 18.64 -6.23
CA ILE A 178 6.52 17.60 -7.24
C ILE A 178 5.05 17.54 -7.61
N ILE A 179 4.16 17.54 -6.60
CA ILE A 179 2.71 17.56 -6.86
C ILE A 179 2.30 18.85 -7.56
N ASP A 180 2.84 20.00 -7.16
CA ASP A 180 2.58 21.28 -7.82
C ASP A 180 3.01 21.24 -9.29
N LYS A 181 4.19 20.66 -9.60
CA LYS A 181 4.66 20.53 -10.97
C LYS A 181 3.77 19.64 -11.85
N ILE A 182 3.34 18.48 -11.33
CA ILE A 182 2.42 17.58 -12.04
C ILE A 182 1.06 18.26 -12.23
N THR A 183 0.60 19.00 -11.22
CA THR A 183 -0.65 19.75 -11.27
C THR A 183 -0.59 20.81 -12.37
N GLU A 184 0.48 21.60 -12.43
CA GLU A 184 0.68 22.62 -13.48
C GLU A 184 0.69 22.01 -14.88
N ASP A 185 1.42 20.90 -15.08
CA ASP A 185 1.51 20.22 -16.37
C ASP A 185 0.15 19.64 -16.81
N PHE A 186 -0.77 19.37 -15.86
CA PHE A 186 -2.08 18.79 -16.11
C PHE A 186 -3.25 19.79 -16.07
N GLU A 187 -3.08 20.97 -15.47
CA GLU A 187 -4.17 21.89 -15.12
C GLU A 187 -4.97 22.38 -16.34
N ASN A 188 -4.27 22.74 -17.42
CA ASN A 188 -4.88 23.24 -18.64
C ASN A 188 -5.23 22.09 -19.60
N LEU A 189 -6.41 21.50 -19.40
CA LEU A 189 -6.88 20.39 -20.22
C LEU A 189 -6.90 20.73 -21.71
N HIS A 190 -7.39 21.91 -22.11
CA HIS A 190 -7.43 22.29 -23.53
C HIS A 190 -6.04 22.25 -24.18
N LEU A 191 -5.05 22.88 -23.54
CA LEU A 191 -3.68 22.88 -24.02
C LEU A 191 -3.09 21.46 -24.11
N LEU A 192 -3.40 20.63 -23.11
CA LEU A 192 -2.95 19.23 -23.06
C LEU A 192 -3.60 18.37 -24.14
N LEU A 193 -4.84 18.68 -24.54
CA LEU A 193 -5.52 17.97 -25.62
C LEU A 193 -5.03 18.39 -27.02
N ASP A 194 -4.76 19.68 -27.19
CA ASP A 194 -4.37 20.26 -28.49
C ASP A 194 -2.88 20.11 -28.80
N ASN A 195 -2.03 19.84 -27.79
CA ASN A 195 -0.60 19.73 -27.94
C ASN A 195 -0.05 18.38 -27.45
N ARG A 196 0.35 17.53 -28.41
CA ARG A 196 0.90 16.20 -28.16
C ARG A 196 2.20 16.22 -27.35
N GLU A 197 3.10 17.17 -27.58
CA GLU A 197 4.36 17.26 -26.83
C GLU A 197 4.11 17.54 -25.35
N ILE A 198 3.11 18.37 -25.05
CA ILE A 198 2.70 18.67 -23.67
C ILE A 198 2.09 17.42 -23.02
N PHE A 199 1.23 16.69 -23.75
CA PHE A 199 0.66 15.43 -23.27
C PHE A 199 1.73 14.38 -22.96
N GLU A 200 2.71 14.20 -23.86
CA GLU A 200 3.82 13.24 -23.68
C GLU A 200 4.70 13.62 -22.48
N LYS A 201 5.02 14.92 -22.33
CA LYS A 201 5.75 15.43 -21.16
C LYS A 201 4.99 15.19 -19.85
N TYR A 202 3.69 15.51 -19.81
CA TYR A 202 2.83 15.24 -18.65
C TYR A 202 2.88 13.74 -18.29
N THR A 203 2.69 12.88 -19.28
CA THR A 203 2.64 11.42 -19.09
C THR A 203 3.95 10.90 -18.52
N LEU A 204 5.09 11.36 -19.05
CA LEU A 204 6.40 11.00 -18.54
C LEU A 204 6.61 11.44 -17.09
N ASN A 205 6.32 12.72 -16.78
CA ASN A 205 6.46 13.26 -15.43
C ASN A 205 5.58 12.51 -14.43
N PHE A 206 4.34 12.21 -14.82
CA PHE A 206 3.41 11.44 -14.01
C PHE A 206 3.91 10.01 -13.76
N GLN A 207 4.41 9.32 -14.79
CA GLN A 207 4.93 7.96 -14.66
C GLN A 207 6.15 7.90 -13.73
N ILE A 208 7.08 8.85 -13.85
CA ILE A 208 8.23 8.99 -12.94
C ILE A 208 7.73 9.13 -11.50
N PHE A 209 6.80 10.06 -11.27
CA PHE A 209 6.23 10.26 -9.95
C PHE A 209 5.58 9.00 -9.36
N ILE A 210 4.77 8.29 -10.15
CA ILE A 210 4.07 7.08 -9.68
C ILE A 210 5.03 5.94 -9.36
N HIS A 211 6.11 5.77 -10.11
CA HIS A 211 7.02 4.64 -9.95
C HIS A 211 8.18 4.90 -8.98
N GLU A 212 8.50 6.15 -8.65
CA GLU A 212 9.53 6.46 -7.67
C GLU A 212 8.99 6.38 -6.23
N GLU A 213 8.99 5.17 -5.67
CA GLU A 213 8.26 4.77 -4.44
C GLU A 213 8.62 5.56 -3.17
N SER A 214 9.85 6.04 -3.00
CA SER A 214 10.32 6.56 -1.69
C SER A 214 10.85 7.99 -1.69
N PHE A 215 11.22 8.56 -2.85
CA PHE A 215 11.92 9.85 -2.88
C PHE A 215 11.00 11.04 -2.53
N TYR A 216 9.71 10.92 -2.84
CA TYR A 216 8.75 12.02 -2.71
C TYR A 216 7.84 11.91 -1.49
N ASN A 217 8.06 10.96 -0.58
CA ASN A 217 7.14 10.68 0.53
C ASN A 217 7.37 11.65 1.70
N LYS A 218 6.30 12.24 2.24
CA LYS A 218 6.31 12.96 3.54
C LYS A 218 6.16 11.98 4.71
N ASP A 219 6.30 12.48 5.93
CA ASP A 219 6.16 11.65 7.15
C ASP A 219 4.83 10.88 7.24
N ASP A 220 3.74 11.49 6.75
CA ASP A 220 2.40 10.89 6.77
C ASP A 220 2.20 9.81 5.68
N ALA A 221 3.10 9.73 4.69
CA ALA A 221 3.02 8.77 3.60
C ALA A 221 2.95 7.32 4.08
N ASN A 222 3.69 7.02 5.14
CA ASN A 222 3.81 5.67 5.66
C ASN A 222 2.69 5.28 6.64
N LYS A 223 1.83 6.24 7.02
CA LYS A 223 0.73 5.99 7.95
C LYS A 223 -0.45 5.31 7.22
N PRO A 224 -1.28 4.55 7.95
CA PRO A 224 -2.54 4.05 7.44
C PRO A 224 -3.43 5.17 6.93
N ILE A 225 -4.10 4.91 5.80
CA ILE A 225 -5.04 5.84 5.18
C ILE A 225 -6.22 6.18 6.12
N TYR A 226 -6.48 5.35 7.15
CA TYR A 226 -7.38 5.67 8.25
C TYR A 226 -7.16 7.08 8.83
N PHE A 227 -5.91 7.48 9.03
CA PHE A 227 -5.54 8.76 9.63
C PHE A 227 -5.62 9.94 8.65
N PHE A 228 -5.86 9.68 7.37
CA PHE A 228 -6.05 10.74 6.39
C PHE A 228 -7.46 11.34 6.50
N LYS A 229 -7.53 12.65 6.78
CA LYS A 229 -8.78 13.37 7.07
C LYS A 229 -9.85 13.23 5.97
N ASN A 230 -9.44 13.23 4.69
CA ASN A 230 -10.35 13.18 3.54
C ASN A 230 -10.46 11.78 2.91
N ARG A 231 -10.14 10.70 3.64
CA ARG A 231 -10.11 9.33 3.10
C ARG A 231 -11.43 8.89 2.46
N ALA A 232 -12.57 9.29 3.01
CA ALA A 232 -13.88 8.92 2.45
C ALA A 232 -14.11 9.52 1.07
N ASN A 233 -13.70 10.79 0.87
CA ASN A 233 -13.77 11.44 -0.44
C ASN A 233 -12.76 10.81 -1.41
N LEU A 234 -11.55 10.50 -0.94
CA LEU A 234 -10.54 9.81 -1.74
C LEU A 234 -11.04 8.45 -2.26
N PHE A 235 -11.65 7.63 -1.40
CA PHE A 235 -12.21 6.33 -1.80
C PHE A 235 -13.36 6.51 -2.79
N ARG A 236 -14.23 7.49 -2.57
CA ARG A 236 -15.31 7.82 -3.52
C ARG A 236 -14.79 8.22 -4.91
N LEU A 237 -13.65 8.89 -4.98
CA LEU A 237 -13.03 9.26 -6.26
C LEU A 237 -12.42 8.06 -7.00
N ALA A 238 -12.02 7.01 -6.25
CA ALA A 238 -11.52 5.75 -6.79
C ALA A 238 -12.63 4.82 -7.28
N GLU A 239 -13.86 4.98 -6.76
CA GLU A 239 -15.03 4.25 -7.21
C GLU A 239 -15.50 4.76 -8.58
N ASP A 240 -15.40 3.92 -9.61
CA ASP A 240 -16.14 4.10 -10.86
C ASP A 240 -17.58 3.63 -10.63
N LYS A 241 -18.36 4.44 -9.91
CA LYS A 241 -19.81 4.33 -10.08
C LYS A 241 -20.08 4.72 -11.53
N ASN A 242 -20.35 3.71 -12.35
CA ASN A 242 -21.05 3.85 -13.61
C ASN A 242 -22.31 4.66 -13.34
N GLU A 243 -22.22 5.98 -13.42
CA GLU A 243 -23.35 6.81 -13.82
C GLU A 243 -23.73 6.22 -15.17
N LYS A 244 -24.75 5.35 -15.17
CA LYS A 244 -25.34 4.80 -16.39
C LYS A 244 -25.73 6.00 -17.24
N PHE A 245 -24.87 6.36 -18.21
CA PHE A 245 -25.25 7.25 -19.28
C PHE A 245 -26.11 6.42 -20.22
N ASN A 246 -27.37 6.27 -19.82
CA ASN A 246 -28.41 5.87 -20.75
C ASN A 246 -28.46 6.94 -21.86
N LYS A 247 -28.11 6.48 -23.07
CA LYS A 247 -28.51 6.94 -24.41
C LYS A 247 -28.93 8.40 -24.56
#